data_AF-A0A6P0X634-F1
#
_entry.id   AF-A0A6P0X634-F1
#
_cell.length_a   1.000
_cell.length_b   1.000
_cell.length_c   1.000
_cell.angle_alpha   90.00
_cell.angle_beta   90.00
_cell.angle_gamma   90.00
#
_symmetry.space_group_name_H-M   'P 1'
#
loop_
_entity.id
_entity.type
_entity.pdbx_description
1 polymer ?
#
loop_
_entity_poly.entity_id
_entity_poly.type
_entity_poly.pdbx_seq_one_letter_code
_entity_poly.pdbx_strand_id
1 'polypeptide(L)'
;MTRPELEHQLLTLSLSDKAEIVQNLTKTLTISGKGISKTPGVCGGEACIAGTRIAVWLLVEAQQLGISELGIGNWELGIGNWE
;
A
#
# COMPACT_ATOMS: atom_id res chain seq x y z
N MET A 1 17.00 12.45 -18.28
CA MET A 1 16.41 11.38 -19.11
C MET A 1 14.92 11.64 -19.22
N THR A 2 14.36 11.64 -20.42
CA THR A 2 12.92 11.86 -20.65
C THR A 2 12.21 10.51 -20.71
N ARG A 3 10.90 10.47 -20.41
CA ARG A 3 10.08 9.24 -20.50
C ARG A 3 10.28 8.46 -21.83
N PRO A 4 10.24 9.11 -23.02
CA PRO A 4 10.43 8.38 -24.28
C PRO A 4 11.82 7.74 -24.44
N GLU A 5 12.87 8.37 -23.91
CA GLU A 5 14.24 7.81 -23.94
C GLU A 5 14.32 6.49 -23.16
N LEU A 6 13.61 6.42 -22.02
CA LEU A 6 13.56 5.25 -21.15
C LEU A 6 12.79 4.09 -21.80
N GLU A 7 11.68 4.39 -22.48
CA GLU A 7 10.87 3.38 -23.18
C GLU A 7 11.67 2.71 -24.28
N HIS A 8 12.45 3.48 -25.06
CA HIS A 8 13.31 2.93 -26.09
C HIS A 8 14.39 2.00 -25.52
N GLN A 9 15.03 2.38 -24.40
CA GLN A 9 16.03 1.54 -23.73
C GLN A 9 15.42 0.23 -23.22
N LEU A 10 14.21 0.29 -22.63
CA LEU A 10 13.47 -0.89 -22.19
C LEU A 10 13.06 -1.81 -23.34
N LEU A 11 12.83 -1.28 -24.54
CA LEU A 11 12.52 -2.07 -25.72
C LEU A 11 13.75 -2.84 -26.23
N THR A 12 14.94 -2.24 -26.18
CA THR A 12 16.19 -2.84 -26.68
C THR A 12 16.79 -3.96 -25.83
N LEU A 13 16.31 -4.16 -24.60
CA LEU A 13 16.83 -5.15 -23.66
C LEU A 13 16.34 -6.58 -23.93
N SER A 14 17.07 -7.57 -23.41
CA SER A 14 16.62 -8.97 -23.44
C SER A 14 15.42 -9.20 -22.50
N LEU A 15 14.65 -10.27 -22.73
CA LEU A 15 13.50 -10.60 -21.88
C LEU A 15 13.89 -10.80 -20.40
N SER A 16 15.06 -11.40 -20.15
CA SER A 16 15.59 -11.61 -18.81
C SER A 16 15.91 -10.28 -18.11
N ASP A 17 16.57 -9.36 -18.83
CA ASP A 17 16.91 -8.04 -18.28
C ASP A 17 15.65 -7.21 -17.99
N LYS A 18 14.63 -7.28 -18.86
CA LYS A 18 13.33 -6.64 -18.62
C LYS A 18 12.67 -7.19 -17.36
N ALA A 19 12.68 -8.51 -17.17
CA ALA A 19 12.11 -9.14 -15.98
C ALA A 19 12.85 -8.72 -14.70
N GLU A 20 14.18 -8.66 -14.73
CA GLU A 20 15.00 -8.24 -13.59
C GLU A 20 14.75 -6.76 -13.23
N ILE A 21 14.71 -5.88 -14.24
CA ILE A 21 14.40 -4.46 -14.05
C ILE A 21 13.01 -4.27 -13.45
N VAL A 22 11.99 -4.97 -13.98
CA VAL A 22 10.63 -4.91 -13.43
C VAL A 22 10.61 -5.40 -11.98
N GLN A 23 11.30 -6.49 -11.65
CA GLN A 23 11.38 -6.98 -10.27
C GLN A 23 12.05 -5.97 -9.33
N ASN A 24 13.16 -5.34 -9.75
CA ASN A 24 13.87 -4.35 -8.94
C ASN A 24 13.07 -3.06 -8.76
N LEU A 25 12.40 -2.59 -9.81
CA LEU A 25 11.46 -1.48 -9.74
C LEU A 25 10.30 -1.82 -8.80
N THR A 26 9.72 -3.02 -8.92
CA THR A 26 8.64 -3.49 -8.04
C THR A 26 9.10 -3.52 -6.59
N LYS A 27 10.26 -4.12 -6.26
CA LYS A 27 10.82 -4.12 -4.90
C LYS A 27 10.95 -2.69 -4.33
N THR A 28 11.43 -1.75 -5.13
CA THR A 28 11.60 -0.34 -4.72
C THR A 28 10.26 0.36 -4.53
N LEU A 29 9.29 0.08 -5.39
CA LEU A 29 7.91 0.58 -5.28
C LEU A 29 7.18 -0.04 -4.08
N THR A 30 7.42 -1.31 -3.77
CA THR A 30 6.85 -1.98 -2.59
C THR A 30 7.43 -1.42 -1.29
N ILE A 31 8.70 -1.02 -1.27
CA ILE A 31 9.30 -0.29 -0.14
C ILE A 31 8.66 1.11 0.02
N SER A 32 8.28 1.74 -1.09
CA SER A 32 7.60 3.04 -1.12
C SER A 32 6.11 2.93 -0.78
N GLY A 33 5.51 1.77 -1.05
CA GLY A 33 4.19 1.36 -0.59
C GLY A 33 4.24 0.83 0.84
N LYS A 34 4.80 1.62 1.77
CA LYS A 34 4.43 1.42 3.18
C LYS A 34 2.92 1.49 3.20
N GLY A 35 2.26 0.46 3.72
CA GLY A 35 0.80 0.38 3.81
C GLY A 35 0.16 1.49 4.64
N ILE A 36 0.88 2.57 4.95
CA ILE A 36 0.46 3.78 5.62
C ILE A 36 0.81 4.97 4.73
N SER A 37 -0.20 5.76 4.37
CA SER A 37 -0.08 7.02 3.62
C SER A 37 -0.67 8.17 4.43
N LYS A 38 -0.17 9.39 4.24
CA LYS A 38 -0.70 10.59 4.91
C LYS A 38 -1.04 11.63 3.84
N THR A 39 -2.30 11.67 3.43
CA THR A 39 -2.77 12.52 2.33
C THR A 39 -3.64 13.65 2.90
N PRO A 40 -3.30 14.93 2.64
CA PRO A 40 -4.14 16.05 3.04
C PRO A 40 -5.59 15.87 2.55
N GLY A 41 -6.56 16.00 3.44
CA GLY A 41 -7.99 15.80 3.14
C GLY A 41 -8.52 14.36 3.25
N VAL A 42 -7.67 13.37 3.53
CA VAL A 42 -8.09 12.00 3.88
C VAL A 42 -7.99 11.83 5.40
N CYS A 43 -9.07 11.38 6.06
CA CYS A 43 -9.16 11.27 7.53
C CYS A 43 -8.64 12.51 8.29
N GLY A 44 -8.96 13.71 7.80
CA GLY A 44 -8.50 14.97 8.42
C GLY A 44 -7.01 15.27 8.23
N GLY A 45 -6.32 14.53 7.36
CA GLY A 45 -4.87 14.62 7.17
C GLY A 45 -4.08 13.66 8.06
N GLU A 46 -4.74 12.77 8.80
CA GLU A 46 -4.09 11.74 9.61
C GLU A 46 -3.46 10.62 8.76
N ALA A 47 -2.61 9.80 9.40
CA ALA A 47 -2.05 8.63 8.75
C ALA A 47 -3.15 7.58 8.53
N CYS A 48 -3.26 7.08 7.29
CA CYS A 48 -4.27 6.12 6.85
C CYS A 48 -3.60 4.89 6.26
N ILE A 49 -4.29 3.75 6.29
CA ILE A 49 -3.88 2.60 5.48
C ILE A 49 -3.90 3.02 4.00
N ALA A 50 -2.82 2.74 3.29
CA ALA A 50 -2.64 3.20 1.91
C ALA A 50 -3.76 2.64 1.01
N GLY A 51 -4.43 3.52 0.28
CA GLY A 51 -5.54 3.16 -0.59
C GLY A 51 -6.90 3.00 0.11
N THR A 52 -6.98 3.22 1.42
CA THR A 52 -8.25 3.19 2.17
C THR A 52 -8.51 4.51 2.91
N ARG A 53 -9.71 4.65 3.49
CA ARG A 53 -10.04 5.72 4.44
C ARG A 53 -10.06 5.19 5.88
N ILE A 54 -9.17 4.25 6.20
CA ILE A 54 -9.04 3.68 7.53
C ILE A 54 -7.83 4.33 8.19
N ALA A 55 -8.10 5.17 9.18
CA ALA A 55 -7.03 5.86 9.90
C ALA A 55 -6.28 4.88 10.80
N VAL A 56 -4.96 5.03 10.89
CA VAL A 56 -4.12 4.16 11.73
C VAL A 56 -4.52 4.27 13.20
N TRP A 57 -4.94 5.46 13.66
CA TRP A 57 -5.41 5.65 15.03
C TRP A 57 -6.62 4.77 15.37
N LEU A 58 -7.50 4.50 14.39
CA LEU A 58 -8.69 3.66 14.57
C LEU A 58 -8.29 2.19 14.80
N LEU A 59 -7.24 1.72 14.14
CA LEU A 59 -6.67 0.39 14.37
C LEU A 59 -6.03 0.28 15.77
N VAL A 60 -5.36 1.33 16.21
CA VAL A 60 -4.77 1.40 17.57
C VAL A 60 -5.85 1.40 18.63
N GLU A 61 -6.94 2.15 18.45
CA GLU A 61 -8.08 2.15 19.37
C GLU A 61 -8.77 0.78 19.42
N ALA A 62 -9.00 0.14 18.28
CA ALA A 62 -9.54 -1.21 18.22
C ALA A 62 -8.68 -2.22 19.00
N GLN A 63 -7.35 -2.13 18.86
CA GLN A 63 -6.42 -2.96 19.62
C GLN A 63 -6.49 -2.68 21.13
N GLN A 64 -6.64 -1.42 21.55
CA GLN A 64 -6.81 -1.05 22.96
C GLN A 64 -8.13 -1.58 23.55
N LEU A 65 -9.18 -1.71 22.73
CA LEU A 65 -10.44 -2.35 23.09
C LEU A 65 -10.39 -3.88 23.08
N GLY A 66 -9.23 -4.48 22.76
CA GLY A 66 -9.03 -5.94 22.77
C GLY A 66 -9.41 -6.64 21.47
N ILE A 67 -9.65 -5.90 20.39
CA ILE A 67 -9.97 -6.48 19.08
C ILE A 67 -8.68 -6.98 18.43
N SER A 68 -8.63 -8.28 18.13
CA SER A 68 -7.48 -8.91 17.45
C SER A 68 -7.40 -8.53 15.96
N GLU A 69 -6.23 -8.67 15.35
CA GLU A 69 -6.02 -8.40 13.92
C GLU A 69 -6.98 -9.20 13.01
N LEU A 70 -7.33 -10.44 13.40
CA LEU A 70 -8.33 -11.23 12.68
C LEU A 70 -9.74 -10.60 12.76
N GLY A 71 -10.08 -9.96 13.88
CA GLY A 71 -11.32 -9.20 14.03
C GLY A 71 -11.36 -7.97 13.12
N ILE A 72 -10.26 -7.22 13.05
CA ILE A 72 -10.12 -6.03 12.21
C ILE A 72 -10.28 -6.37 10.72
N GLY A 73 -9.56 -7.39 10.22
CA GLY A 73 -9.63 -7.78 8.81
C GLY A 73 -11.03 -8.26 8.39
N ASN A 74 -11.77 -8.89 9.30
CA ASN A 74 -13.16 -9.26 9.04
C ASN A 74 -14.09 -8.06 8.94
N TRP A 75 -13.83 -6.96 9.66
CA TRP A 75 -14.61 -5.72 9.53
C TRP A 75 -14.35 -4.99 8.22
N GLU A 76 -13.12 -5.03 7.71
CA GLU A 76 -12.80 -4.49 6.38
C GLU A 76 -13.49 -5.26 5.26
N LEU A 77 -13.69 -6.57 5.43
CA LEU A 77 -14.39 -7.43 4.47
C LEU A 77 -15.91 -7.46 4.68
N GLY A 78 -16.44 -6.79 5.70
CA GLY A 78 -17.88 -6.81 6.06
C GLY A 78 -18.37 -8.15 6.63
N ILE A 79 -17.46 -8.97 7.15
CA ILE A 79 -17.70 -10.34 7.65
C ILE A 79 -17.75 -10.40 9.19
N GLY A 80 -17.25 -9.40 9.91
CA GLY A 80 -17.18 -9.48 11.38
C GLY A 80 -18.52 -9.28 12.09
N ASN A 81 -18.68 -10.01 13.21
CA ASN A 81 -19.83 -9.93 14.11
C ASN A 81 -19.55 -8.92 15.24
N TRP A 82 -20.57 -8.19 15.68
CA TRP A 82 -20.49 -7.19 16.77
C TRP A 82 -20.77 -7.83 18.14
N GLU A 83 -20.14 -8.96 18.42
CA GLU A 83 -20.26 -9.66 19.72
C GLU A 83 -19.29 -9.11 20.77
#